data_AF-A0A2N6AU80-F1
#
_entry.id   AF-A0A2N6AU80-F1
#
_cell.length_a   1.000
_cell.length_b   1.000
_cell.length_c   1.000
_cell.angle_alpha   90.00
_cell.angle_beta   90.00
_cell.angle_gamma   90.00
#
_symmetry.space_group_name_H-M   'P 1'
#
loop_
_entity.id
_entity.type
_entity.pdbx_description
1 polymer ?
#
loop_
_entity_poly.entity_id
_entity_poly.type
_entity_poly.pdbx_seq_one_letter_code
_entity_poly.pdbx_strand_id
1 'polypeptide(L)'
;MAGSGTTRAEIFKQALTQATRALSAADDVEVGFAAARPGLKGRAVRLPEPSRDPAPGEIAVIRGLADGAAMRIAAHDPKLHKTLSPRSAEGRMLFEALEQTRVEALGATAMTGMGDNLQAALEGRYAGRDTSTISDRSDAPLDEALTLIVREHLTGREPP
;
A
#
# COMPACT_ATOMS: atom_id res chain seq x y z
N MET A 1 25.42 -25.58 -20.65
CA MET A 1 25.07 -24.24 -20.12
C MET A 1 23.56 -24.21 -19.94
N ALA A 2 23.06 -24.32 -18.71
CA ALA A 2 21.62 -24.27 -18.46
C ALA A 2 21.15 -22.84 -18.70
N GLY A 3 20.26 -22.65 -19.67
CA GLY A 3 19.63 -21.36 -19.92
C GLY A 3 18.92 -20.90 -18.64
N SER A 4 19.36 -19.77 -18.08
CA SER A 4 18.64 -19.09 -17.01
C SER A 4 17.34 -18.55 -17.60
N GLY A 5 16.31 -19.40 -17.62
CA GLY A 5 14.95 -18.94 -17.89
C GLY A 5 14.55 -17.97 -16.78
N THR A 6 14.08 -16.78 -17.17
CA THR A 6 13.53 -15.78 -16.24
C THR A 6 12.52 -16.46 -15.32
N THR A 7 12.76 -16.42 -14.01
CA THR A 7 11.85 -17.05 -13.04
C THR A 7 10.52 -16.28 -13.00
N ARG A 8 9.45 -16.93 -12.54
CA ARG A 8 8.15 -16.26 -12.34
C ARG A 8 8.30 -15.02 -11.45
N ALA A 9 9.14 -15.09 -10.42
CA ALA A 9 9.49 -13.96 -9.56
C ALA A 9 10.12 -12.80 -10.34
N GLU A 10 11.10 -13.06 -11.21
CA GLU A 10 11.76 -12.02 -12.00
C GLU A 10 10.83 -11.39 -13.04
N ILE A 11 9.96 -12.19 -13.68
CA ILE A 11 8.89 -11.67 -14.56
C ILE A 11 7.96 -10.76 -13.77
N PHE A 12 7.53 -11.19 -12.58
CA PHE A 12 6.66 -10.41 -11.71
C PHE A 12 7.31 -9.09 -11.28
N LYS A 13 8.57 -9.10 -10.83
CA LYS A 13 9.31 -7.89 -10.43
C LYS A 13 9.42 -6.87 -11.56
N GLN A 14 9.74 -7.34 -12.77
CA GLN A 14 9.82 -6.49 -13.96
C GLN A 14 8.46 -5.87 -14.32
N ALA A 15 7.41 -6.69 -14.42
CA ALA A 15 6.07 -6.23 -14.74
C ALA A 15 5.55 -5.24 -13.68
N LEU A 16 5.75 -5.56 -12.40
CA LEU A 16 5.33 -4.75 -11.28
C LEU A 16 6.02 -3.37 -11.31
N THR A 17 7.33 -3.35 -11.55
CA THR A 17 8.11 -2.11 -11.65
C THR A 17 7.56 -1.18 -12.72
N GLN A 18 7.29 -1.69 -13.93
CA GLN A 18 6.76 -0.87 -15.02
C GLN A 18 5.37 -0.36 -14.73
N ALA A 19 4.51 -1.20 -14.16
CA ALA A 19 3.16 -0.81 -13.82
C ALA A 19 3.12 0.21 -12.66
N THR A 20 4.01 0.11 -11.66
CA THR A 20 4.14 1.14 -10.61
C THR A 20 4.58 2.49 -11.19
N ARG A 21 5.57 2.50 -12.10
CA ARG A 21 5.99 3.71 -12.80
C ARG A 21 4.85 4.36 -13.58
N ALA A 22 4.14 3.56 -14.39
CA ALA A 22 3.02 4.04 -15.18
C ALA A 22 1.92 4.67 -14.31
N LEU A 23 1.54 4.01 -13.21
CA LEU A 23 0.49 4.51 -12.30
C LEU A 23 0.92 5.73 -11.49
N SER A 24 2.22 5.86 -11.19
CA SER A 24 2.74 6.97 -10.38
C SER A 24 2.76 8.32 -11.11
N ALA A 25 2.58 8.32 -12.43
CA ALA A 25 2.69 9.51 -13.29
C ALA A 25 3.98 10.32 -13.06
N ALA A 26 5.10 9.64 -12.77
CA ALA A 26 6.41 10.24 -12.54
C ALA A 26 7.53 9.47 -13.25
N ASP A 27 8.51 10.21 -13.78
CA ASP A 27 9.54 9.68 -14.68
C ASP A 27 10.72 8.98 -13.94
N ASP A 28 10.87 9.20 -12.64
CA ASP A 28 12.02 8.82 -11.82
C ASP A 28 11.66 7.91 -10.63
N VAL A 29 10.62 7.09 -10.77
CA VAL A 29 10.25 6.12 -9.73
C VAL A 29 11.20 4.92 -9.73
N GLU A 30 11.83 4.72 -8.58
CA GLU A 30 12.70 3.58 -8.29
C GLU A 30 11.89 2.53 -7.53
N VAL A 31 11.90 1.29 -8.02
CA VAL A 31 11.24 0.16 -7.35
C VAL A 31 12.31 -0.85 -6.98
N GLY A 32 12.45 -1.10 -5.67
CA GLY A 32 13.38 -2.08 -5.11
C GLY A 32 12.65 -3.18 -4.36
N PHE A 33 13.20 -4.39 -4.40
CA PHE A 33 12.69 -5.56 -3.69
C PHE A 33 13.70 -5.97 -2.62
N ALA A 34 13.22 -6.21 -1.39
CA ALA A 34 14.08 -6.58 -0.27
C ALA A 34 13.30 -7.31 0.83
N ALA A 35 13.99 -8.07 1.68
CA ALA A 35 13.42 -8.69 2.88
C ALA A 35 13.12 -7.69 4.03
N ALA A 36 13.21 -6.38 3.77
CA ALA A 36 12.94 -5.32 4.74
C ALA A 36 11.46 -4.91 4.71
N ARG A 37 11.03 -4.12 5.71
CA ARG A 37 9.68 -3.55 5.72
C ARG A 37 9.42 -2.74 4.43
N PRO A 38 8.23 -2.90 3.81
CA PRO A 38 7.87 -2.10 2.65
C PRO A 38 7.75 -0.62 3.03
N GLY A 39 7.93 0.26 2.06
CA GLY A 39 7.78 1.70 2.30
C GLY A 39 8.09 2.56 1.09
N LEU A 40 7.76 3.84 1.22
CA LEU A 40 8.04 4.88 0.23
C LEU A 40 8.93 5.95 0.86
N LYS A 41 10.00 6.33 0.18
CA LYS A 41 10.82 7.51 0.53
C LYS A 41 11.03 8.37 -0.69
N GLY A 42 10.39 9.54 -0.73
CA GLY A 42 10.37 10.36 -1.94
C GLY A 42 9.68 9.58 -3.06
N ARG A 43 10.45 9.18 -4.08
CA ARG A 43 9.99 8.35 -5.21
C ARG A 43 10.62 6.95 -5.24
N ALA A 44 11.33 6.57 -4.19
CA ALA A 44 11.87 5.23 -4.03
C ALA A 44 10.86 4.34 -3.28
N VAL A 45 10.27 3.40 -4.01
CA VAL A 45 9.35 2.37 -3.52
C VAL A 45 10.15 1.12 -3.15
N ARG A 46 9.98 0.65 -1.92
CA ARG A 46 10.53 -0.63 -1.45
C ARG A 46 9.40 -1.62 -1.22
N LEU A 47 9.51 -2.77 -1.86
CA LEU A 47 8.55 -3.85 -1.79
C LEU A 47 9.19 -5.11 -1.19
N PRO A 48 8.38 -6.04 -0.64
CA PRO A 48 8.87 -7.33 -0.19
C PRO A 48 9.47 -8.13 -1.36
N GLU A 49 10.54 -8.88 -1.11
CA GLU A 49 11.07 -9.83 -2.09
C GLU A 49 10.05 -10.96 -2.30
N PRO A 50 9.56 -11.20 -3.53
CA PRO A 50 8.66 -12.32 -3.79
C PRO A 50 9.40 -13.65 -3.67
N SER A 51 8.68 -14.70 -3.28
CA SER A 51 9.16 -16.07 -3.36
C SER A 51 9.48 -16.47 -4.81
N ARG A 52 10.29 -17.52 -4.99
CA ARG A 52 10.75 -17.96 -6.32
C ARG A 52 9.59 -18.27 -7.29
N ASP A 53 8.49 -18.78 -6.75
CA ASP A 53 7.26 -19.12 -7.46
C ASP A 53 6.05 -18.54 -6.69
N PRO A 54 5.78 -17.23 -6.82
CA PRO A 54 4.86 -16.55 -5.93
C PRO A 54 3.41 -16.95 -6.24
N ALA A 55 2.72 -17.35 -5.17
CA ALA A 55 1.31 -17.71 -5.21
C ALA A 55 0.44 -16.48 -5.52
N PRO A 56 -0.79 -16.66 -6.06
CA PRO A 56 -1.67 -15.54 -6.40
C PRO A 56 -1.90 -14.54 -5.25
N GLY A 57 -2.08 -15.03 -4.01
CA GLY A 57 -2.26 -14.17 -2.83
C GLY A 57 -1.03 -13.32 -2.52
N GLU A 58 0.17 -13.90 -2.61
CA GLU A 58 1.43 -13.16 -2.42
C GLU A 58 1.60 -12.08 -3.50
N ILE A 59 1.30 -12.41 -4.75
CA ILE A 59 1.31 -11.46 -5.87
C ILE A 59 0.35 -10.30 -5.60
N ALA A 60 -0.88 -10.59 -5.17
CA ALA A 60 -1.90 -9.58 -4.89
C ALA A 60 -1.48 -8.65 -3.75
N VAL A 61 -0.91 -9.18 -2.66
CA VAL A 61 -0.39 -8.39 -1.53
C VAL A 61 0.74 -7.46 -1.97
N ILE A 62 1.77 -8.01 -2.65
CA ILE A 62 2.91 -7.20 -3.10
C ILE A 62 2.46 -6.15 -4.12
N ARG A 63 1.51 -6.51 -5.00
CA ARG A 63 0.92 -5.58 -5.95
C ARG A 63 0.14 -4.45 -5.26
N GLY A 64 -0.65 -4.76 -4.24
CA GLY A 64 -1.40 -3.75 -3.48
C GLY A 64 -0.50 -2.74 -2.80
N LEU A 65 0.61 -3.19 -2.21
CA LEU A 65 1.63 -2.29 -1.64
C LEU A 65 2.22 -1.36 -2.71
N ALA A 66 2.47 -1.89 -3.91
CA ALA A 66 3.01 -1.12 -5.03
C ALA A 66 1.99 -0.12 -5.59
N ASP A 67 0.72 -0.51 -5.70
CA ASP A 67 -0.38 0.36 -6.14
C ASP A 67 -0.60 1.51 -5.14
N GLY A 68 -0.63 1.24 -3.83
CA GLY A 68 -0.76 2.27 -2.81
C GLY A 68 0.40 3.27 -2.80
N ALA A 69 1.64 2.79 -3.02
CA ALA A 69 2.79 3.66 -3.18
C ALA A 69 2.71 4.51 -4.46
N ALA A 70 2.27 3.93 -5.58
CA ALA A 70 2.08 4.66 -6.83
C ALA A 70 1.03 5.77 -6.69
N MET A 71 -0.12 5.46 -6.09
CA MET A 71 -1.18 6.44 -5.84
C MET A 71 -0.70 7.56 -4.92
N ARG A 72 0.12 7.25 -3.91
CA ARG A 72 0.74 8.28 -3.07
C ARG A 72 1.66 9.18 -3.89
N ILE A 73 2.50 8.65 -4.77
CA ILE A 73 3.35 9.49 -5.64
C ILE A 73 2.52 10.38 -6.56
N ALA A 74 1.43 9.84 -7.13
CA ALA A 74 0.62 10.54 -8.12
C ALA A 74 -0.29 11.62 -7.52
N ALA A 75 -0.85 11.39 -6.33
CA ALA A 75 -1.97 12.17 -5.81
C ALA A 75 -1.70 12.90 -4.47
N HIS A 76 -0.50 12.76 -3.91
CA HIS A 76 -0.09 13.46 -2.68
C HIS A 76 0.73 14.73 -2.99
N ASP A 77 0.31 15.86 -2.42
CA ASP A 77 1.13 17.08 -2.40
C ASP A 77 1.84 17.21 -1.03
N PRO A 78 3.17 17.02 -0.97
CA PRO A 78 3.91 17.06 0.30
C PRO A 78 3.97 18.47 0.91
N LYS A 79 3.88 19.53 0.11
CA LYS A 79 3.88 20.91 0.63
C LYS A 79 2.54 21.24 1.25
N LEU A 80 1.45 20.93 0.55
CA LEU A 80 0.10 21.14 1.07
C LEU A 80 -0.13 20.28 2.31
N HIS A 81 0.24 19.00 2.26
CA HIS A 81 0.12 18.11 3.41
C HIS A 81 0.87 18.65 4.62
N LYS A 82 2.11 19.11 4.45
CA LYS A 82 2.88 19.72 5.55
C LYS A 82 2.21 20.97 6.13
N THR A 83 1.62 21.81 5.29
CA THR A 83 0.90 23.03 5.72
C THR A 83 -0.37 22.70 6.51
N LEU A 84 -1.11 21.67 6.10
CA LEU A 84 -2.36 21.26 6.75
C LEU A 84 -2.15 20.32 7.94
N SER A 85 -0.96 19.73 8.06
CA SER A 85 -0.65 18.73 9.09
C SER A 85 -0.86 19.28 10.50
N PRO A 86 -1.57 18.54 11.39
CA PRO A 86 -1.78 18.96 12.77
C PRO A 86 -0.48 19.16 13.57
N ARG A 87 -0.56 19.96 14.64
CA ARG A 87 0.60 20.21 15.52
C ARG A 87 0.84 19.10 16.55
N SER A 88 -0.20 18.38 16.97
CA SER A 88 -0.06 17.26 17.90
C SER A 88 0.53 16.04 17.20
N ALA A 89 1.30 15.23 17.92
CA ALA A 89 1.88 14.01 17.36
C ALA A 89 0.79 13.02 16.90
N GLU A 90 -0.22 12.83 17.74
CA GLU A 90 -1.40 12.00 17.44
C GLU A 90 -2.17 12.50 16.21
N GLY A 91 -2.42 13.82 16.14
CA GLY A 91 -3.12 14.41 14.99
C GLY A 91 -2.34 14.22 13.68
N ARG A 92 -1.01 14.32 13.71
CA ARG A 92 -0.18 14.02 12.52
C ARG A 92 -0.27 12.58 12.09
N MET A 93 -0.25 11.65 13.05
CA MET A 93 -0.37 10.21 12.77
C MET A 93 -1.71 9.91 12.08
N LEU A 94 -2.81 10.44 12.61
CA LEU A 94 -4.13 10.31 11.99
C LEU A 94 -4.18 10.95 10.60
N PHE A 95 -3.64 12.16 10.46
CA PHE A 95 -3.65 12.90 9.19
C PHE A 95 -2.85 12.18 8.10
N GLU A 96 -1.71 11.57 8.44
CA GLU A 96 -0.91 10.76 7.53
C GLU A 96 -1.65 9.49 7.09
N ALA A 97 -2.30 8.79 8.02
CA ALA A 97 -3.08 7.58 7.73
C ALA A 97 -4.29 7.88 6.83
N LEU A 98 -5.00 8.98 7.11
CA LEU A 98 -6.13 9.44 6.30
C LEU A 98 -5.71 9.90 4.92
N GLU A 99 -4.56 10.56 4.81
CA GLU A 99 -4.02 10.95 3.50
C GLU A 99 -3.67 9.71 2.65
N GLN A 100 -3.09 8.67 3.25
CA GLN A 100 -2.85 7.41 2.55
C GLN A 100 -4.18 6.78 2.09
N THR A 101 -5.18 6.76 2.96
CA THR A 101 -6.51 6.26 2.65
C THR A 101 -7.15 7.02 1.49
N ARG A 102 -7.01 8.35 1.48
CA ARG A 102 -7.55 9.22 0.44
C ARG A 102 -6.94 8.90 -0.93
N VAL A 103 -5.61 8.81 -1.03
CA VAL A 103 -4.96 8.54 -2.32
C VAL A 103 -5.24 7.12 -2.82
N GLU A 104 -5.30 6.14 -1.93
CA GLU A 104 -5.66 4.76 -2.27
C GLU A 104 -7.11 4.65 -2.75
N ALA A 105 -8.04 5.38 -2.12
CA ALA A 105 -9.44 5.41 -2.53
C ALA A 105 -9.63 5.95 -3.95
N LEU A 106 -8.84 6.93 -4.37
CA LEU A 106 -8.87 7.43 -5.76
C LEU A 106 -8.54 6.31 -6.76
N GLY A 107 -7.53 5.49 -6.44
CA GLY A 107 -7.13 4.37 -7.28
C GLY A 107 -8.15 3.23 -7.26
N ALA A 108 -8.64 2.88 -6.08
CA ALA A 108 -9.63 1.81 -5.89
C ALA A 108 -10.97 2.10 -6.58
N THR A 109 -11.40 3.36 -6.60
CA THR A 109 -12.64 3.80 -7.27
C THR A 109 -12.48 3.90 -8.78
N ALA A 110 -11.30 4.30 -9.26
CA ALA A 110 -11.01 4.38 -10.69
C ALA A 110 -10.75 3.01 -11.34
N MET A 111 -10.18 2.06 -10.59
CA MET A 111 -9.74 0.77 -11.11
C MET A 111 -10.11 -0.36 -10.13
N THR A 112 -11.16 -1.13 -10.45
CA THR A 112 -11.63 -2.23 -9.57
C THR A 112 -10.52 -3.20 -9.19
N GLY A 113 -9.68 -3.60 -10.15
CA GLY A 113 -8.55 -4.50 -9.88
C GLY A 113 -7.49 -3.91 -8.95
N MET A 114 -7.27 -2.59 -8.96
CA MET A 114 -6.42 -1.93 -7.97
C MET A 114 -7.07 -2.00 -6.58
N GLY A 115 -8.39 -1.79 -6.49
CA GLY A 115 -9.14 -1.95 -5.25
C GLY A 115 -8.99 -3.36 -4.66
N ASP A 116 -8.96 -4.39 -5.50
CA ASP A 116 -8.75 -5.78 -5.06
C ASP A 116 -7.32 -6.02 -4.56
N ASN A 117 -6.32 -5.44 -5.25
CA ASN A 117 -4.93 -5.52 -4.78
C ASN A 117 -4.74 -4.81 -3.43
N LEU A 118 -5.31 -3.61 -3.29
CA LEU A 118 -5.28 -2.84 -2.04
C LEU A 118 -6.00 -3.58 -0.90
N GLN A 119 -7.12 -4.24 -1.20
CA GLN A 119 -7.80 -5.12 -0.24
C GLN A 119 -6.89 -6.27 0.20
N ALA A 120 -6.24 -6.97 -0.73
CA ALA A 120 -5.32 -8.07 -0.39
C ALA A 120 -4.15 -7.59 0.49
N ALA A 121 -3.58 -6.41 0.20
CA ALA A 121 -2.53 -5.83 1.04
C ALA A 121 -3.02 -5.44 2.45
N LEU A 122 -4.28 -5.00 2.55
CA LEU A 122 -4.93 -4.69 3.83
C LEU A 122 -5.16 -5.97 4.66
N GLU A 123 -5.75 -7.00 4.05
CA GLU A 123 -5.95 -8.32 4.67
C GLU A 123 -4.62 -8.92 5.13
N GLY A 124 -3.58 -8.87 4.30
CA GLY A 124 -2.25 -9.34 4.66
C GLY A 124 -1.64 -8.61 5.88
N ARG A 125 -1.99 -7.34 6.09
CA ARG A 125 -1.57 -6.57 7.28
C ARG A 125 -2.28 -7.04 8.56
N TYR A 126 -3.56 -7.44 8.44
CA TYR A 126 -4.36 -7.88 9.59
C TYR A 126 -4.25 -9.38 9.88
N ALA A 127 -3.94 -10.22 8.89
CA ALA A 127 -3.83 -11.67 9.05
C ALA A 127 -2.78 -12.13 10.08
N GLY A 128 -1.78 -11.28 10.39
CA GLY A 128 -0.76 -11.53 11.41
C GLY A 128 -0.98 -10.81 12.74
N ARG A 129 -2.08 -10.07 12.91
CA ARG A 129 -2.36 -9.35 14.15
C ARG A 129 -3.17 -10.20 15.10
N ASP A 130 -2.67 -10.30 16.33
CA ASP A 130 -3.44 -10.83 17.44
C ASP A 130 -4.42 -9.77 17.96
N THR A 131 -5.65 -9.82 17.44
CA THR A 131 -6.75 -8.95 17.90
C THR A 131 -7.42 -9.46 19.17
N SER A 132 -7.02 -10.64 19.69
CA SER A 132 -7.62 -11.20 20.92
C SER A 132 -7.31 -10.37 22.17
N THR A 133 -6.32 -9.48 22.08
CA THR A 133 -5.94 -8.54 23.14
C THR A 133 -6.74 -7.23 23.13
N ILE A 134 -7.57 -6.98 22.10
CA ILE A 134 -8.41 -5.78 22.00
C ILE A 134 -9.76 -6.10 22.64
N SER A 135 -9.87 -5.86 23.95
CA SER A 135 -11.09 -6.09 24.73
C SER A 135 -11.96 -4.85 24.85
N ASP A 136 -11.36 -3.65 24.83
CA ASP A 136 -12.06 -2.37 24.98
C ASP A 136 -11.78 -1.41 23.83
N ARG A 137 -12.71 -0.47 23.61
CA ARG A 137 -12.59 0.56 22.56
C ARG A 137 -11.33 1.44 22.72
N SER A 138 -10.85 1.61 23.95
CA SER A 138 -9.61 2.33 24.26
C SER A 138 -8.34 1.60 23.81
N ASP A 139 -8.43 0.29 23.56
CA ASP A 139 -7.26 -0.55 23.25
C ASP A 139 -7.00 -0.63 21.74
N ALA A 140 -7.97 -0.24 20.93
CA ALA A 140 -7.87 -0.21 19.49
C ALA A 140 -7.07 1.01 19.00
N PRO A 141 -6.06 0.84 18.13
CA PRO A 141 -5.37 1.97 17.50
C PRO A 141 -6.35 2.85 16.71
N LEU A 142 -6.54 4.10 17.16
CA LEU A 142 -7.54 5.01 16.60
C LEU A 142 -7.31 5.29 15.11
N ASP A 143 -6.05 5.36 14.68
CA ASP A 143 -5.66 5.54 13.29
C ASP A 143 -6.09 4.39 12.39
N GLU A 144 -6.03 3.15 12.88
CA GLU A 144 -6.47 1.99 12.13
C GLU A 144 -7.99 1.93 12.00
N ALA A 145 -8.70 2.12 13.12
CA ALA A 145 -10.17 2.13 13.12
C ALA A 145 -10.70 3.23 12.17
N LEU A 146 -10.13 4.43 12.25
CA LEU A 146 -10.54 5.54 11.40
C LEU A 146 -10.20 5.31 9.92
N THR A 147 -9.04 4.72 9.63
CA THR A 147 -8.64 4.32 8.27
C THR A 147 -9.65 3.36 7.65
N LEU A 148 -10.07 2.33 8.39
CA LEU A 148 -11.07 1.37 7.92
C LEU A 148 -12.43 2.02 7.62
N ILE A 149 -12.92 2.84 8.55
CA ILE A 149 -14.21 3.55 8.39
C ILE A 149 -14.17 4.49 7.17
N VAL A 150 -13.12 5.30 7.05
CA VAL A 150 -13.00 6.26 5.94
C VAL A 150 -12.82 5.53 4.61
N ARG A 151 -12.03 4.45 4.58
CA ARG A 151 -11.87 3.63 3.37
C ARG A 151 -13.20 3.04 2.92
N GLU A 152 -13.95 2.42 3.83
CA GLU A 152 -15.26 1.85 3.52
C GLU A 152 -16.20 2.93 2.97
N HIS A 153 -16.24 4.10 3.61
CA HIS A 153 -17.05 5.22 3.14
C HIS A 153 -16.66 5.72 1.75
N LEU A 154 -15.35 5.84 1.47
CA LEU A 154 -14.85 6.36 0.19
C LEU A 154 -14.94 5.35 -0.96
N THR A 155 -14.89 4.06 -0.66
CA THR A 155 -14.75 3.00 -1.69
C THR A 155 -15.94 2.05 -1.78
N GLY A 156 -16.80 2.01 -0.76
CA GLY A 156 -17.88 1.04 -0.62
C GLY A 156 -17.41 -0.39 -0.33
N ARG A 157 -16.11 -0.61 -0.06
CA ARG A 157 -15.54 -1.93 0.24
C ARG A 157 -15.52 -2.16 1.74
N GLU A 158 -16.10 -3.29 2.17
CA GLU A 158 -16.14 -3.69 3.57
C GLU A 158 -14.72 -3.84 4.15
N PRO A 159 -14.53 -3.57 5.46
CA PRO A 159 -13.29 -3.88 6.16
C PRO A 159 -13.05 -5.41 6.25
N PRO A 160 -11.78 -5.85 6.33
CA PRO A 160 -11.42 -7.26 6.50
C PRO A 160 -11.71 -7.81 7.90
#